data_AF-A0A2D7GQR9-F1
#
_entry.id   AF-A0A2D7GQR9-F1
#
_cell.length_a   1.000
_cell.length_b   1.000
_cell.length_c   1.000
_cell.angle_alpha   90.00
_cell.angle_beta   90.00
_cell.angle_gamma   90.00
#
_symmetry.space_group_name_H-M   'P 1'
#
loop_
_entity.id
_entity.type
_entity.pdbx_description
1 polymer ?
#
loop_
_entity_poly.entity_id
_entity_poly.type
_entity_poly.pdbx_seq_one_letter_code
_entity_poly.pdbx_strand_id
1 'polypeptide(L)'
;MMKLQHLRNIAFLIFTVSSLCACMATESLVHVPSQSGMAEVDEYNIALHQQSVHIFNPMRIDARVEQLKLLPRVAHLILLADQSSALNQTFQGLEMRYYAREVIRRFVKTMPNQPFSSTIITYSDGPSPQVYAPLDSRLSVARVLPRELEQSLGNYRATQHVEVQTLSLALDYVSELVGHLPGPSAVVLVTEWSQIDESVEQAVLRMRQRVEFESNAHVVVPGSESQSIKWPTSASGLCFYTIGVGNRMSRSRLESADSCGFSSAVGKVAQPSSMANFVESVLYKGPMDSDGDGIFDYQDACPSTPRGKLVDYSGCPRFPTAY
;
A
#
# COMPACT_ATOMS: atom_id res chain seq x y z
N MET A 1 -16.11 67.91 43.13
CA MET A 1 -15.56 66.64 42.58
C MET A 1 -16.58 65.72 41.91
N MET A 2 -17.90 65.98 41.95
CA MET A 2 -18.92 65.07 41.36
C MET A 2 -19.19 65.23 39.84
N LYS A 3 -18.87 66.37 39.22
CA LYS A 3 -19.13 66.61 37.79
C LYS A 3 -18.14 65.91 36.85
N LEU A 4 -16.89 65.71 37.27
CA LEU A 4 -15.85 65.12 36.42
C LEU A 4 -16.02 63.59 36.26
N GLN A 5 -16.57 62.93 37.28
CA GLN A 5 -16.76 61.48 37.30
C GLN A 5 -17.95 61.04 36.43
N HIS A 6 -19.01 61.86 36.37
CA HIS A 6 -20.13 61.64 35.46
C HIS A 6 -19.74 61.79 33.99
N LEU A 7 -18.95 62.81 33.65
CA LEU A 7 -18.43 63.00 32.29
C LEU A 7 -17.52 61.83 31.86
N ARG A 8 -16.69 61.32 32.78
CA ARG A 8 -15.84 60.15 32.49
C ARG A 8 -16.64 58.88 32.25
N ASN A 9 -17.70 58.64 33.02
CA ASN A 9 -18.55 57.46 32.83
C ASN A 9 -19.39 57.54 31.56
N ILE A 10 -19.86 58.73 31.17
CA ILE A 10 -20.57 58.93 29.89
C ILE A 10 -19.63 58.71 28.70
N ALA A 11 -18.41 59.25 28.77
CA ALA A 11 -17.41 59.02 27.72
C ALA A 11 -17.04 57.53 27.60
N PHE A 12 -16.92 56.81 28.72
CA PHE A 12 -16.65 55.38 28.71
C PHE A 12 -17.81 54.58 28.11
N LEU A 13 -19.06 54.93 28.44
CA LEU A 13 -20.25 54.28 27.89
C LEU A 13 -20.36 54.48 26.37
N ILE A 14 -20.09 55.70 25.89
CA ILE A 14 -20.10 56.02 24.44
C ILE A 14 -19.00 55.25 23.72
N PHE A 15 -17.81 55.12 24.32
CA PHE A 15 -16.71 54.35 23.75
C PHE A 15 -17.02 52.85 23.69
N THR A 16 -17.62 52.28 24.74
CA THR A 16 -18.01 50.86 24.75
C THR A 16 -19.12 50.55 23.76
N VAL A 17 -20.12 51.44 23.61
CA VAL A 17 -21.20 51.26 22.62
C VAL A 17 -20.67 51.39 21.20
N SER A 18 -19.76 52.34 20.95
CA SER A 18 -19.15 52.50 19.62
C SER A 18 -18.26 51.32 19.23
N SER A 19 -17.54 50.72 20.19
CA SER A 19 -16.70 49.54 19.94
C SER A 19 -17.52 48.26 19.71
N LEU A 20 -18.70 48.14 20.30
CA LEU A 20 -19.60 46.99 20.09
C LEU A 20 -20.34 47.07 18.74
N CYS A 21 -20.64 48.29 18.26
CA CYS A 21 -21.31 48.48 16.98
C CYS A 21 -20.40 48.19 15.76
N ALA A 22 -19.08 48.29 15.93
CA ALA A 22 -18.09 48.00 14.89
C ALA A 22 -17.94 46.50 14.57
N CYS A 23 -18.42 45.60 15.45
CA CYS A 23 -18.35 44.14 15.23
C CYS A 23 -19.56 43.55 14.49
N MET A 24 -20.58 44.35 14.12
CA MET A 24 -21.81 43.85 13.49
C MET A 24 -21.89 44.07 11.97
N ALA A 25 -20.80 44.50 11.31
CA ALA A 25 -20.88 44.95 9.91
C ALA A 25 -19.85 44.32 8.95
N THR A 26 -19.41 43.08 9.19
CA THR A 26 -18.59 42.35 8.20
C THR A 26 -19.07 40.93 7.95
N GLU A 27 -20.38 40.71 7.93
CA GLU A 27 -20.93 39.54 7.27
C GLU A 27 -21.31 39.97 5.85
N SER A 28 -20.58 39.45 4.86
CA SER A 28 -20.91 39.66 3.45
C SER A 28 -22.24 38.96 3.18
N LEU A 29 -23.34 39.70 3.28
CA LEU A 29 -24.64 39.20 2.85
C LEU A 29 -24.53 38.79 1.39
N VAL A 30 -24.71 37.48 1.15
CA VAL A 30 -24.79 36.92 -0.20
C VAL A 30 -25.94 37.62 -0.91
N HIS A 31 -25.61 38.44 -1.90
CA HIS A 31 -26.59 39.21 -2.65
C HIS A 31 -27.34 38.26 -3.59
N VAL A 32 -28.48 37.75 -3.13
CA VAL A 32 -29.35 36.92 -3.98
C VAL A 32 -30.05 37.86 -4.97
N PRO A 33 -29.90 37.67 -6.29
CA PRO A 33 -30.51 38.54 -7.27
C PRO A 33 -32.04 38.44 -7.21
N SER A 34 -32.72 39.59 -7.24
CA SER A 34 -34.18 39.71 -7.09
C SER A 34 -34.97 39.38 -8.36
N GLN A 35 -34.31 38.88 -9.40
CA GLN A 35 -34.94 38.47 -10.65
C GLN A 35 -34.45 37.07 -11.04
N SER A 36 -35.39 36.12 -11.10
CA SER A 36 -35.17 34.75 -11.57
C SER A 36 -34.87 34.76 -13.06
N GLY A 37 -33.59 34.86 -13.45
CA GLY A 37 -33.19 34.76 -14.85
C GLY A 37 -31.86 35.40 -15.25
N MET A 38 -31.14 36.09 -14.36
CA MET A 38 -29.85 36.73 -14.69
C MET A 38 -28.61 35.96 -14.23
N ALA A 39 -28.74 34.68 -13.86
CA ALA A 39 -27.60 33.81 -13.70
C ALA A 39 -27.53 32.92 -14.94
N GLU A 40 -26.70 33.32 -15.90
CA GLU A 40 -26.26 32.38 -16.94
C GLU A 40 -25.36 31.36 -16.25
N VAL A 41 -25.87 30.15 -16.09
CA VAL A 41 -25.08 29.03 -15.56
C VAL A 41 -24.20 28.55 -16.71
N ASP A 42 -23.03 29.16 -16.85
CA ASP A 42 -21.99 28.59 -17.70
C ASP A 42 -21.68 27.16 -17.22
N GLU A 43 -21.37 26.26 -18.17
CA GLU A 43 -20.89 24.93 -17.82
C GLU A 43 -19.69 25.07 -16.87
N TYR A 44 -19.79 24.45 -15.71
CA TYR A 44 -18.77 24.50 -14.68
C TYR A 44 -17.43 24.07 -15.29
N ASN A 45 -16.50 25.00 -15.46
CA ASN A 45 -15.21 24.75 -16.11
C ASN A 45 -14.32 23.87 -15.21
N ILE A 46 -14.48 22.56 -15.35
CA ILE A 46 -13.67 21.54 -14.67
C ILE A 46 -12.23 21.46 -15.17
N ALA A 47 -11.83 22.19 -16.21
CA ALA A 47 -10.49 22.08 -16.80
C ALA A 47 -9.39 22.43 -15.78
N LEU A 48 -9.64 23.36 -14.86
CA LEU A 48 -8.70 23.72 -13.78
C LEU A 48 -8.55 22.63 -12.69
N HIS A 49 -9.48 21.67 -12.62
CA HIS A 49 -9.45 20.53 -11.69
C HIS A 49 -9.03 19.22 -12.34
N GLN A 50 -8.73 19.21 -13.65
CA GLN A 50 -8.46 17.98 -14.39
C GLN A 50 -7.07 17.39 -14.13
N GLN A 51 -6.14 18.09 -13.46
CA GLN A 51 -4.79 17.57 -13.24
C GLN A 51 -4.23 17.92 -11.86
N SER A 52 -4.70 17.20 -10.85
CA SER A 52 -3.75 16.63 -9.90
C SER A 52 -4.29 15.25 -9.52
N VAL A 53 -3.59 14.19 -9.94
CA VAL A 53 -3.70 12.93 -9.20
C VAL A 53 -3.28 13.30 -7.78
N HIS A 54 -4.26 13.45 -6.88
CA HIS A 54 -4.18 14.07 -5.54
C HIS A 54 -2.77 14.43 -5.04
N ILE A 55 -2.54 15.69 -4.66
CA ILE A 55 -1.30 16.11 -3.98
C ILE A 55 -0.98 15.09 -2.87
N PHE A 56 0.13 14.37 -3.02
CA PHE A 56 0.55 13.34 -2.09
C PHE A 56 1.77 13.83 -1.33
N ASN A 57 1.56 14.13 -0.05
CA ASN A 57 2.65 14.42 0.88
C ASN A 57 3.06 13.11 1.58
N PRO A 58 4.21 12.49 1.25
CA PRO A 58 4.57 11.18 1.77
C PRO A 58 4.77 11.19 3.29
N MET A 59 4.12 10.25 3.98
CA MET A 59 4.34 9.99 5.41
C MET A 59 5.34 8.85 5.56
N ARG A 60 6.63 9.20 5.57
CA ARG A 60 7.70 8.19 5.69
C ARG A 60 7.61 7.46 7.03
N ILE A 61 7.86 6.15 7.03
CA ILE A 61 7.62 5.30 8.20
C ILE A 61 8.81 5.18 9.16
N ASP A 62 9.95 5.84 8.92
CA ASP A 62 11.19 5.67 9.71
C ASP A 62 10.95 5.93 11.20
N ALA A 63 10.33 7.06 11.53
CA ALA A 63 10.02 7.44 12.91
C ALA A 63 9.08 6.44 13.58
N ARG A 64 8.14 5.86 12.82
CA ARG A 64 7.17 4.89 13.35
C ARG A 64 7.83 3.52 13.59
N VAL A 65 8.71 3.09 12.69
CA VAL A 65 9.51 1.86 12.86
C VAL A 65 10.33 1.94 14.13
N GLU A 66 11.00 3.07 14.37
CA GLU A 66 11.80 3.29 15.58
C GLU A 66 10.92 3.37 16.84
N GLN A 67 9.88 4.20 16.82
CA GLN A 67 8.99 4.41 17.97
C GLN A 67 8.28 3.12 18.40
N LEU A 68 7.80 2.33 17.44
CA LEU A 68 7.07 1.10 17.70
C LEU A 68 7.97 -0.14 17.74
N LYS A 69 9.29 0.02 17.61
CA LYS A 69 10.28 -1.08 17.60
C LYS A 69 9.94 -2.19 16.59
N LEU A 70 9.46 -1.80 15.40
CA LEU A 70 9.00 -2.75 14.39
C LEU A 70 10.14 -3.61 13.86
N LEU A 71 9.87 -4.89 13.65
CA LEU A 71 10.84 -5.85 13.12
C LEU A 71 10.66 -6.00 11.60
N PRO A 72 11.76 -6.19 10.84
CA PRO A 72 11.64 -6.44 9.41
C PRO A 72 10.88 -7.75 9.18
N ARG A 73 9.90 -7.70 8.27
CA ARG A 73 9.11 -8.85 7.84
C ARG A 73 9.74 -9.54 6.64
N VAL A 74 10.29 -8.75 5.72
CA VAL A 74 10.81 -9.22 4.44
C VAL A 74 12.23 -8.74 4.19
N ALA A 75 13.01 -9.58 3.52
CA ALA A 75 14.36 -9.30 3.04
C ALA A 75 14.36 -8.74 1.61
N HIS A 76 13.41 -9.18 0.77
CA HIS A 76 13.30 -8.79 -0.64
C HIS A 76 11.91 -8.24 -0.97
N LEU A 77 11.85 -7.16 -1.77
CA LEU A 77 10.61 -6.55 -2.24
C LEU A 77 10.56 -6.51 -3.76
N ILE A 78 9.51 -7.10 -4.33
CA ILE A 78 9.23 -7.08 -5.76
C ILE A 78 7.95 -6.27 -5.99
N LEU A 79 8.05 -5.17 -6.70
CA LEU A 79 6.91 -4.34 -7.11
C LEU A 79 6.55 -4.70 -8.55
N LEU A 80 5.44 -5.40 -8.76
CA LEU A 80 4.95 -5.76 -10.09
C LEU A 80 3.91 -4.76 -10.57
N ALA A 81 4.27 -3.98 -11.58
CA ALA A 81 3.43 -2.96 -12.19
C ALA A 81 2.82 -3.48 -13.50
N ASP A 82 1.50 -3.60 -13.53
CA ASP A 82 0.78 -3.86 -14.77
C ASP A 82 0.83 -2.61 -15.68
N GLN A 83 1.15 -2.83 -16.95
CA GLN A 83 1.14 -1.85 -18.05
C GLN A 83 0.40 -2.40 -19.28
N SER A 84 -0.34 -3.50 -19.12
CA SER A 84 -1.18 -4.12 -20.14
C SER A 84 -2.30 -3.18 -20.60
N SER A 85 -2.96 -3.58 -21.68
CA SER A 85 -4.14 -2.91 -22.21
C SER A 85 -5.33 -2.93 -21.25
N ALA A 86 -5.34 -3.81 -20.23
CA ALA A 86 -6.36 -3.80 -19.18
C ALA A 86 -6.44 -2.44 -18.46
N LEU A 87 -5.32 -1.73 -18.36
CA LEU A 87 -5.23 -0.41 -17.71
C LEU A 87 -5.45 0.79 -18.65
N ASN A 88 -5.83 0.55 -19.92
CA ASN A 88 -6.16 1.63 -20.86
C ASN A 88 -7.54 2.25 -20.58
N GLN A 89 -8.33 1.64 -19.70
CA GLN A 89 -9.61 2.20 -19.28
C GLN A 89 -9.42 3.43 -18.39
N THR A 90 -10.46 4.26 -18.29
CA THR A 90 -10.45 5.44 -17.43
C THR A 90 -11.08 5.16 -16.07
N PHE A 91 -10.52 5.76 -15.03
CA PHE A 91 -11.05 5.77 -13.68
C PHE A 91 -10.95 7.19 -13.13
N GLN A 92 -12.09 7.75 -12.70
CA GLN A 92 -12.17 9.14 -12.22
C GLN A 92 -11.56 10.16 -13.20
N GLY A 93 -11.77 9.96 -14.51
CA GLY A 93 -11.34 10.90 -15.56
C GLY A 93 -9.88 10.76 -16.03
N LEU A 94 -9.11 9.82 -15.50
CA LEU A 94 -7.73 9.55 -15.91
C LEU A 94 -7.55 8.06 -16.26
N GLU A 95 -6.60 7.72 -17.14
CA GLU A 95 -6.30 6.31 -17.41
C GLU A 95 -5.83 5.59 -16.15
N MET A 96 -6.29 4.35 -15.96
CA MET A 96 -5.93 3.52 -14.81
C MET A 96 -4.41 3.30 -14.70
N ARG A 97 -3.70 3.27 -15.83
CA ARG A 97 -2.23 3.20 -15.90
C ARG A 97 -1.53 4.28 -15.07
N TYR A 98 -2.07 5.51 -15.06
CA TYR A 98 -1.48 6.59 -14.25
C TYR A 98 -1.59 6.30 -12.76
N TYR A 99 -2.73 5.77 -12.30
CA TYR A 99 -2.91 5.38 -10.91
C TYR A 99 -1.98 4.22 -10.53
N ALA A 100 -1.84 3.21 -11.41
CA ALA A 100 -0.95 2.08 -11.16
C ALA A 100 0.50 2.56 -10.91
N ARG A 101 1.03 3.40 -11.80
CA ARG A 101 2.37 4.00 -11.65
C ARG A 101 2.48 4.88 -10.41
N GLU A 102 1.49 5.73 -10.18
CA GLU A 102 1.50 6.69 -9.09
C GLU A 102 1.46 5.99 -7.72
N VAL A 103 0.71 4.90 -7.58
CA VAL A 103 0.69 4.10 -6.35
C VAL A 103 2.06 3.53 -6.03
N ILE A 104 2.78 2.99 -7.01
CA ILE A 104 4.13 2.46 -6.79
C ILE A 104 5.07 3.60 -6.40
N ARG A 105 4.98 4.76 -7.05
CA ARG A 105 5.74 5.95 -6.67
C ARG A 105 5.45 6.37 -5.22
N ARG A 106 4.18 6.39 -4.82
CA ARG A 106 3.75 6.73 -3.45
C ARG A 106 4.25 5.71 -2.43
N PHE A 107 4.19 4.43 -2.75
CA PHE A 107 4.75 3.35 -1.94
C PHE A 107 6.24 3.61 -1.70
N VAL A 108 7.01 3.77 -2.78
CA VAL A 108 8.47 4.01 -2.73
C VAL A 108 8.80 5.26 -1.92
N LYS A 109 8.07 6.37 -2.11
CA LYS A 109 8.29 7.60 -1.32
C LYS A 109 8.00 7.46 0.18
N THR A 110 7.16 6.51 0.54
CA THR A 110 6.74 6.26 1.92
C THR A 110 7.69 5.27 2.63
N MET A 111 8.54 4.55 1.87
CA MET A 111 9.54 3.64 2.40
C MET A 111 10.59 4.34 3.29
N PRO A 112 11.23 3.59 4.21
CA PRO A 112 12.40 4.06 4.96
C PRO A 112 13.55 4.49 4.04
N ASN A 113 14.36 5.48 4.44
CA ASN A 113 15.34 6.14 3.58
C ASN A 113 16.68 5.45 3.75
N GLN A 114 16.67 4.17 3.40
CA GLN A 114 17.82 3.29 3.49
C GLN A 114 17.80 2.32 2.32
N PRO A 115 18.97 1.80 1.89
CA PRO A 115 19.03 0.81 0.84
C PRO A 115 18.24 -0.44 1.22
N PHE A 116 17.38 -0.91 0.31
CA PHE A 116 16.55 -2.10 0.50
C PHE A 116 16.68 -3.03 -0.71
N SER A 117 16.69 -4.35 -0.47
CA SER A 117 16.76 -5.33 -1.55
C SER A 117 15.43 -5.33 -2.30
N SER A 118 15.38 -4.66 -3.45
CA SER A 118 14.12 -4.40 -4.13
C SER A 118 14.27 -4.29 -5.64
N THR A 119 13.16 -4.49 -6.33
CA THR A 119 13.04 -4.27 -7.77
C THR A 119 11.63 -3.85 -8.16
N ILE A 120 11.52 -3.19 -9.31
CA ILE A 120 10.25 -2.94 -9.99
C ILE A 120 10.27 -3.74 -11.29
N ILE A 121 9.30 -4.62 -11.44
CA ILE A 121 9.07 -5.39 -12.65
C ILE A 121 7.81 -4.83 -13.30
N THR A 122 7.85 -4.64 -14.61
CA THR A 122 6.68 -4.19 -15.37
C THR A 122 6.22 -5.30 -16.30
N TYR A 123 4.90 -5.40 -16.50
CA TYR A 123 4.29 -6.37 -17.38
C TYR A 123 3.43 -5.68 -18.44
N SER A 124 3.48 -6.10 -19.69
CA SER A 124 2.51 -5.68 -20.72
C SER A 124 2.15 -6.81 -21.68
N ASP A 125 1.10 -6.59 -22.48
CA ASP A 125 0.63 -7.56 -23.47
C ASP A 125 1.71 -7.88 -24.50
N GLY A 126 2.10 -9.16 -24.55
CA GLY A 126 3.07 -9.69 -25.51
C GLY A 126 2.37 -10.38 -26.69
N PRO A 127 2.93 -10.30 -27.92
CA PRO A 127 2.33 -10.91 -29.11
C PRO A 127 2.53 -12.43 -29.19
N SER A 128 3.49 -13.01 -28.47
CA SER A 128 3.83 -14.43 -28.57
C SER A 128 3.16 -15.27 -27.48
N PRO A 129 2.53 -16.41 -27.82
CA PRO A 129 2.07 -17.38 -26.84
C PRO A 129 3.28 -18.05 -26.21
N GLN A 130 3.79 -17.46 -25.13
CA GLN A 130 4.73 -18.15 -24.26
C GLN A 130 3.93 -19.12 -23.39
N VAL A 131 4.30 -20.39 -23.42
CA VAL A 131 3.63 -21.45 -22.63
C VAL A 131 4.42 -21.73 -21.34
N TYR A 132 5.65 -21.22 -21.26
CA TYR A 132 6.57 -21.41 -20.14
C TYR A 132 7.35 -20.14 -19.85
N ALA A 133 7.62 -19.89 -18.56
CA ALA A 133 8.46 -18.81 -18.07
C ALA A 133 9.84 -19.36 -17.67
N PRO A 134 10.85 -19.39 -18.57
CA PRO A 134 12.21 -19.73 -18.17
C PRO A 134 12.75 -18.67 -17.21
N LEU A 135 13.73 -19.05 -16.37
CA LEU A 135 14.47 -18.11 -15.52
C LEU A 135 15.06 -17.01 -16.40
N ASP A 136 14.44 -15.83 -16.39
CA ASP A 136 14.87 -14.71 -17.21
C ASP A 136 16.01 -13.99 -16.50
N SER A 137 17.22 -14.15 -17.04
CA SER A 137 18.44 -13.51 -16.54
C SER A 137 18.36 -11.97 -16.40
N ARG A 138 17.34 -11.33 -17.00
CA ARG A 138 17.09 -9.88 -16.88
C ARG A 138 16.42 -9.50 -15.56
N LEU A 139 15.69 -10.42 -14.93
CA LEU A 139 15.01 -10.17 -13.67
C LEU A 139 16.00 -10.37 -12.51
N SER A 140 16.15 -9.35 -11.67
CA SER A 140 17.09 -9.39 -10.56
C SER A 140 16.64 -8.48 -9.43
N VAL A 141 17.06 -8.79 -8.21
CA VAL A 141 16.86 -7.91 -7.06
C VAL A 141 18.19 -7.29 -6.68
N ALA A 142 18.22 -5.98 -6.45
CA ALA A 142 19.40 -5.25 -6.02
C ALA A 142 19.12 -4.45 -4.75
N ARG A 143 20.16 -4.19 -3.94
CA ARG A 143 20.05 -3.22 -2.83
C ARG A 143 20.12 -1.81 -3.39
N VAL A 144 19.00 -1.11 -3.35
CA VAL A 144 18.83 0.23 -3.92
C VAL A 144 18.11 1.16 -2.94
N LEU A 145 18.36 2.46 -3.06
CA LEU A 145 17.64 3.48 -2.30
C LEU A 145 16.24 3.71 -2.90
N PRO A 146 15.24 4.14 -2.11
CA PRO A 146 13.92 4.48 -2.64
C PRO A 146 13.96 5.53 -3.77
N ARG A 147 14.89 6.48 -3.71
CA ARG A 147 15.07 7.48 -4.78
C ARG A 147 15.49 6.86 -6.12
N GLU A 148 16.30 5.80 -6.09
CA GLU A 148 16.76 5.09 -7.28
C GLU A 148 15.63 4.25 -7.89
N LEU A 149 14.79 3.62 -7.05
CA LEU A 149 13.54 2.97 -7.48
C LEU A 149 12.55 3.98 -8.10
N GLU A 150 12.42 5.18 -7.53
CA GLU A 150 11.57 6.22 -8.11
C GLU A 150 12.07 6.64 -9.50
N GLN A 151 13.39 6.75 -9.68
CA GLN A 151 13.98 7.06 -10.99
C GLN A 151 13.73 5.97 -12.01
N SER A 152 13.75 4.68 -11.61
CA SER A 152 13.45 3.57 -12.52
C SER A 152 11.98 3.54 -12.98
N LEU A 153 11.04 4.07 -12.19
CA LEU A 153 9.64 4.28 -12.61
C LEU A 153 9.48 5.37 -13.69
N GLY A 154 10.33 6.39 -13.66
CA GLY A 154 10.26 7.52 -14.60
C GLY A 154 10.78 7.17 -15.99
N ASN A 155 11.74 6.25 -16.08
CA ASN A 155 12.26 5.74 -17.34
C ASN A 155 11.32 4.64 -17.84
N TYR A 156 10.47 4.95 -18.82
CA TYR A 156 9.41 4.08 -19.40
C TYR A 156 9.89 2.72 -19.94
N ARG A 157 11.18 2.42 -19.87
CA ARG A 157 11.77 1.11 -20.07
C ARG A 157 12.33 0.66 -18.73
N ALA A 158 11.49 0.13 -17.85
CA ALA A 158 12.01 -0.62 -16.72
C ALA A 158 12.96 -1.69 -17.31
N THR A 159 14.21 -1.72 -16.86
CA THR A 159 15.20 -2.71 -17.31
C THR A 159 14.72 -4.15 -17.03
N GLN A 160 13.70 -4.29 -16.18
CA GLN A 160 13.03 -5.53 -15.82
C GLN A 160 11.58 -5.48 -16.32
N HIS A 161 11.40 -5.80 -17.61
CA HIS A 161 10.12 -5.79 -18.29
C HIS A 161 9.79 -7.16 -18.87
N VAL A 162 8.54 -7.60 -18.70
CA VAL A 162 8.02 -8.89 -19.15
C VAL A 162 6.88 -8.64 -20.14
N GLU A 163 7.01 -9.19 -21.34
CA GLU A 163 5.96 -9.15 -22.38
C GLU A 163 5.33 -10.54 -22.52
N VAL A 164 4.12 -10.73 -21.99
CA VAL A 164 3.41 -12.01 -22.01
C VAL A 164 1.90 -11.83 -22.23
N GLN A 165 1.18 -12.91 -22.52
CA GLN A 165 -0.25 -12.83 -22.85
C GLN A 165 -1.15 -12.63 -21.64
N THR A 166 -0.75 -13.12 -20.48
CA THR A 166 -1.58 -13.10 -19.27
C THR A 166 -0.77 -12.66 -18.05
N LEU A 167 -1.44 -12.02 -17.11
CA LEU A 167 -0.87 -11.68 -15.81
C LEU A 167 -0.41 -12.92 -15.03
N SER A 168 -1.11 -14.05 -15.17
CA SER A 168 -0.72 -15.32 -14.54
C SER A 168 0.66 -15.80 -14.99
N LEU A 169 0.98 -15.67 -16.29
CA LEU A 169 2.30 -16.01 -16.79
C LEU A 169 3.37 -15.01 -16.35
N ALA A 170 3.04 -13.72 -16.23
CA ALA A 170 3.95 -12.73 -15.67
C ALA A 170 4.31 -13.04 -14.20
N LEU A 171 3.33 -13.53 -13.43
CA LEU A 171 3.54 -13.99 -12.07
C LEU A 171 4.39 -15.26 -12.00
N ASP A 172 4.33 -16.15 -12.99
CA ASP A 172 5.23 -17.31 -13.04
C ASP A 172 6.70 -16.87 -13.23
N TYR A 173 6.98 -15.83 -14.02
CA TYR A 173 8.32 -15.24 -14.11
C TYR A 173 8.79 -14.63 -12.78
N VAL A 174 7.88 -13.94 -12.07
CA VAL A 174 8.18 -13.41 -10.72
C VAL A 174 8.41 -14.55 -9.73
N SER A 175 7.67 -15.65 -9.86
CA SER A 175 7.80 -16.85 -9.03
C SER A 175 9.17 -17.49 -9.19
N GLU A 176 9.64 -17.61 -10.43
CA GLU A 176 11.01 -18.07 -10.71
C GLU A 176 12.07 -17.19 -10.02
N LEU A 177 11.96 -15.86 -10.12
CA LEU A 177 12.87 -14.95 -9.42
C LEU A 177 12.82 -15.16 -7.91
N VAL A 178 11.62 -15.11 -7.31
CA VAL A 178 11.41 -15.22 -5.86
C VAL A 178 11.93 -16.54 -5.31
N GLY A 179 11.72 -17.66 -6.01
CA GLY A 179 12.21 -18.97 -5.57
C GLY A 179 13.74 -19.03 -5.42
N HIS A 180 14.49 -18.20 -6.15
CA HIS A 180 15.95 -18.16 -6.06
C HIS A 180 16.48 -17.14 -5.03
N LEU A 181 15.61 -16.34 -4.40
CA LEU A 181 16.02 -15.35 -3.42
C LEU A 181 16.20 -15.96 -2.02
N PRO A 182 17.31 -15.68 -1.33
CA PRO A 182 17.54 -16.18 0.02
C PRO A 182 16.78 -15.33 1.05
N GLY A 183 15.66 -15.85 1.54
CA GLY A 183 14.92 -15.25 2.66
C GLY A 183 13.63 -14.51 2.25
N PRO A 184 12.87 -14.02 3.23
CA PRO A 184 11.47 -13.66 3.04
C PRO A 184 11.26 -12.60 1.98
N SER A 185 10.31 -12.86 1.10
CA SER A 185 10.02 -12.00 -0.05
C SER A 185 8.61 -11.43 0.04
N ALA A 186 8.43 -10.16 -0.33
CA ALA A 186 7.14 -9.55 -0.58
C ALA A 186 6.97 -9.28 -2.06
N VAL A 187 5.82 -9.67 -2.62
CA VAL A 187 5.39 -9.25 -3.95
C VAL A 187 4.21 -8.31 -3.79
N VAL A 188 4.31 -7.10 -4.36
CA VAL A 188 3.21 -6.13 -4.42
C VAL A 188 2.81 -5.97 -5.88
N LEU A 189 1.67 -6.55 -6.25
CA LEU A 189 1.11 -6.47 -7.59
C LEU A 189 0.13 -5.29 -7.68
N VAL A 190 0.30 -4.44 -8.68
CA VAL A 190 -0.63 -3.34 -9.01
C VAL A 190 -1.22 -3.60 -10.38
N THR A 191 -2.52 -3.89 -10.44
CA THR A 191 -3.24 -4.27 -11.66
C THR A 191 -4.72 -3.86 -11.57
N GLU A 192 -5.49 -4.06 -12.64
CA GLU A 192 -6.94 -3.88 -12.63
C GLU A 192 -7.64 -5.15 -12.10
N TRP A 193 -8.78 -4.98 -11.42
CA TRP A 193 -9.43 -6.09 -10.73
C TRP A 193 -9.90 -7.23 -11.64
N SER A 194 -10.33 -6.94 -12.88
CA SER A 194 -10.79 -7.97 -13.82
C SER A 194 -9.67 -8.89 -14.30
N GLN A 195 -8.40 -8.49 -14.15
CA GLN A 195 -7.25 -9.36 -14.41
C GLN A 195 -7.09 -10.47 -13.36
N ILE A 196 -7.65 -10.30 -12.15
CA ILE A 196 -7.51 -11.28 -11.08
C ILE A 196 -8.57 -12.37 -11.23
N ASP A 197 -8.29 -13.31 -12.12
CA ASP A 197 -9.08 -14.50 -12.37
C ASP A 197 -8.52 -15.75 -11.65
N GLU A 198 -9.11 -16.91 -11.90
CA GLU A 198 -8.65 -18.18 -11.35
C GLU A 198 -7.21 -18.52 -11.78
N SER A 199 -6.79 -18.13 -12.99
CA SER A 199 -5.43 -18.40 -13.47
C SER A 199 -4.38 -17.65 -12.65
N VAL A 200 -4.69 -16.41 -12.25
CA VAL A 200 -3.85 -15.59 -11.37
C VAL A 200 -3.81 -16.16 -9.96
N GLU A 201 -4.95 -16.61 -9.44
CA GLU A 201 -5.01 -17.31 -8.15
C GLU A 201 -4.11 -18.55 -8.13
N GLN A 202 -4.20 -19.39 -9.17
CA GLN A 202 -3.33 -20.55 -9.31
C GLN A 202 -1.86 -20.17 -9.43
N ALA A 203 -1.51 -19.09 -10.13
CA ALA A 203 -0.13 -18.61 -10.22
C ALA A 203 0.43 -18.18 -8.86
N VAL A 204 -0.36 -17.47 -8.05
CA VAL A 204 0.02 -17.08 -6.68
C VAL A 204 0.17 -18.30 -5.78
N LEU A 205 -0.72 -19.29 -5.89
CA LEU A 205 -0.61 -20.55 -5.14
C LEU A 205 0.67 -21.32 -5.51
N ARG A 206 0.99 -21.42 -6.81
CA ARG A 206 2.26 -22.00 -7.28
C ARG A 206 3.46 -21.26 -6.70
N MET A 207 3.40 -19.93 -6.65
CA MET A 207 4.47 -19.10 -6.08
C MET A 207 4.68 -19.35 -4.58
N ARG A 208 3.59 -19.47 -3.81
CA ARG A 208 3.66 -19.79 -2.37
C ARG A 208 4.25 -21.18 -2.15
N GLN A 209 3.76 -22.18 -2.87
CA GLN A 209 4.28 -23.54 -2.82
C GLN A 209 5.79 -23.59 -3.13
N ARG A 210 6.23 -22.81 -4.12
CA ARG A 210 7.64 -22.75 -4.53
C ARG A 210 8.59 -22.31 -3.40
N VAL A 211 8.16 -21.37 -2.55
CA VAL A 211 8.99 -20.87 -1.44
C VAL A 211 8.87 -21.69 -0.15
N GLU A 212 8.08 -22.77 -0.16
CA GLU A 212 7.89 -23.65 0.99
C GLU A 212 8.60 -24.99 0.82
N PHE A 213 8.88 -25.43 -0.42
CA PHE A 213 9.50 -26.73 -0.65
C PHE A 213 11.02 -26.73 -0.40
N GLU A 214 11.44 -27.53 0.58
CA GLU A 214 12.87 -27.70 0.92
C GLU A 214 13.62 -28.66 -0.01
N SER A 215 12.96 -29.60 -0.72
CA SER A 215 13.54 -30.41 -1.81
C SER A 215 12.52 -31.30 -2.54
N ASN A 216 12.76 -31.61 -3.82
CA ASN A 216 12.10 -32.65 -4.63
C ASN A 216 10.56 -32.67 -4.69
N ALA A 217 9.91 -31.52 -4.91
CA ALA A 217 8.49 -31.50 -5.29
C ALA A 217 8.31 -31.85 -6.79
N HIS A 218 7.41 -32.77 -7.09
CA HIS A 218 7.02 -33.12 -8.46
C HIS A 218 5.80 -32.28 -8.86
N VAL A 219 5.93 -31.45 -9.90
CA VAL A 219 4.75 -30.88 -10.55
C VAL A 219 4.22 -31.92 -11.51
N VAL A 220 3.03 -32.47 -11.22
CA VAL A 220 2.31 -33.32 -12.16
C VAL A 220 1.67 -32.40 -13.20
N VAL A 221 2.38 -32.14 -14.29
CA VAL A 221 1.80 -31.49 -15.47
C VAL A 221 0.98 -32.55 -16.21
N PRO A 222 -0.34 -32.35 -16.46
CA PRO A 222 -1.13 -33.28 -17.24
C PRO A 222 -0.56 -33.41 -18.66
N GLY A 223 -0.12 -34.61 -19.05
CA GLY A 223 0.33 -34.90 -20.41
C GLY A 223 1.85 -34.85 -20.68
N SER A 224 2.69 -34.60 -19.68
CA SER A 224 4.16 -34.76 -19.82
C SER A 224 4.71 -35.74 -18.79
N GLU A 225 5.69 -36.56 -19.16
CA GLU A 225 6.41 -37.44 -18.24
C GLU A 225 6.92 -36.63 -17.04
N SER A 226 6.59 -37.08 -15.83
CA SER A 226 6.90 -36.40 -14.57
C SER A 226 8.41 -36.30 -14.37
N GLN A 227 9.01 -35.19 -14.77
CA GLN A 227 10.39 -34.88 -14.45
C GLN A 227 10.45 -34.23 -13.07
N SER A 228 11.37 -34.69 -12.22
CA SER A 228 11.63 -34.05 -10.93
C SER A 228 12.23 -32.65 -11.17
N ILE A 229 11.48 -31.62 -10.80
CA ILE A 229 12.00 -30.25 -10.78
C ILE A 229 12.80 -30.11 -9.47
N LYS A 230 14.11 -29.82 -9.58
CA LYS A 230 14.92 -29.46 -8.42
C LYS A 230 14.58 -28.03 -8.00
N TRP A 231 13.68 -27.89 -7.04
CA TRP A 231 13.33 -26.60 -6.45
C TRP A 231 14.48 -26.07 -5.59
N PRO A 232 14.76 -24.75 -5.63
CA PRO A 232 15.71 -24.12 -4.72
C PRO A 232 15.27 -24.28 -3.26
N THR A 233 16.22 -24.56 -2.37
CA THR A 233 15.98 -24.68 -0.94
C THR A 233 15.77 -23.30 -0.34
N SER A 234 14.52 -22.86 -0.17
CA SER A 234 14.24 -21.64 0.56
C SER A 234 13.11 -21.91 1.54
N ALA A 235 13.37 -21.84 2.85
CA ALA A 235 12.34 -21.70 3.88
C ALA A 235 12.10 -20.20 4.10
N SER A 236 11.90 -19.48 2.99
CA SER A 236 12.03 -18.03 2.96
C SER A 236 10.73 -17.34 3.35
N GLY A 237 9.58 -17.92 3.02
CA GLY A 237 8.27 -17.31 3.24
C GLY A 237 7.97 -16.19 2.23
N LEU A 238 6.72 -16.14 1.77
CA LEU A 238 6.24 -15.18 0.76
C LEU A 238 5.02 -14.45 1.27
N CYS A 239 5.05 -13.12 1.21
CA CYS A 239 3.86 -12.29 1.39
C CYS A 239 3.42 -11.69 0.06
N PHE A 240 2.15 -11.89 -0.29
CA PHE A 240 1.60 -11.42 -1.56
C PHE A 240 0.54 -10.35 -1.35
N TYR A 241 0.79 -9.15 -1.84
CA TYR A 241 -0.10 -8.01 -1.70
C TYR A 241 -0.59 -7.57 -3.07
N THR A 242 -1.84 -7.12 -3.13
CA THR A 242 -2.40 -6.59 -4.37
C THR A 242 -3.02 -5.22 -4.17
N ILE A 243 -2.75 -4.32 -5.11
CA ILE A 243 -3.43 -3.04 -5.20
C ILE A 243 -4.23 -3.03 -6.49
N GLY A 244 -5.53 -3.18 -6.37
CA GLY A 244 -6.41 -3.15 -7.52
C GLY A 244 -6.81 -1.73 -7.90
N VAL A 245 -6.55 -1.37 -9.15
CA VAL A 245 -6.93 -0.10 -9.77
C VAL A 245 -8.35 -0.23 -10.29
N GLY A 246 -9.14 0.85 -10.17
CA GLY A 246 -10.55 0.86 -10.57
C GLY A 246 -11.50 0.68 -9.38
N ASN A 247 -12.50 -0.19 -9.51
CA ASN A 247 -13.67 -0.25 -8.63
C ASN A 247 -13.36 -0.24 -7.12
N ARG A 248 -14.28 0.36 -6.35
CA ARG A 248 -14.15 0.72 -4.92
C ARG A 248 -14.04 -0.47 -3.96
N MET A 249 -14.33 -1.69 -4.39
CA MET A 249 -14.33 -2.86 -3.50
C MET A 249 -13.05 -3.66 -3.65
N SER A 250 -12.29 -3.73 -2.56
CA SER A 250 -11.17 -4.66 -2.42
C SER A 250 -11.71 -6.02 -2.01
N ARG A 251 -12.03 -6.87 -2.99
CA ARG A 251 -12.32 -8.30 -2.75
C ARG A 251 -11.58 -9.10 -3.80
N SER A 252 -10.33 -9.40 -3.52
CA SER A 252 -9.57 -10.34 -4.33
C SER A 252 -9.80 -11.77 -3.84
N ARG A 253 -9.68 -12.73 -4.75
CA ARG A 253 -9.63 -14.17 -4.40
C ARG A 253 -8.29 -14.59 -3.78
N LEU A 254 -7.30 -13.69 -3.74
CA LEU A 254 -5.93 -13.99 -3.34
C LEU A 254 -5.69 -13.93 -1.82
N GLU A 255 -6.71 -13.50 -1.05
CA GLU A 255 -6.65 -13.42 0.41
C GLU A 255 -6.97 -14.78 1.03
N SER A 256 -5.97 -15.46 1.59
CA SER A 256 -6.15 -16.67 2.41
C SER A 256 -5.66 -16.43 3.83
N ALA A 257 -6.45 -16.87 4.81
CA ALA A 257 -6.22 -16.61 6.24
C ALA A 257 -4.86 -17.12 6.74
N ASP A 258 -4.35 -18.22 6.15
CA ASP A 258 -3.12 -18.87 6.58
C ASP A 258 -1.84 -18.26 5.97
N SER A 259 -1.98 -17.32 5.03
CA SER A 259 -0.85 -16.74 4.28
C SER A 259 -0.73 -15.25 4.55
N CYS A 260 0.50 -14.72 4.69
CA CYS A 260 0.68 -13.28 4.75
C CYS A 260 0.37 -12.62 3.39
N GLY A 261 -0.32 -11.47 3.44
CA GLY A 261 -0.77 -10.77 2.25
C GLY A 261 -2.22 -10.33 2.35
N PHE A 262 -2.57 -9.28 1.63
CA PHE A 262 -3.94 -8.80 1.51
C PHE A 262 -4.10 -7.91 0.28
N SER A 263 -5.35 -7.62 -0.08
CA SER A 263 -5.69 -6.74 -1.17
C SER A 263 -6.12 -5.36 -0.67
N SER A 264 -5.85 -4.34 -1.47
CA SER A 264 -6.36 -2.99 -1.24
C SER A 264 -6.80 -2.34 -2.53
N ALA A 265 -7.91 -1.61 -2.49
CA ALA A 265 -8.29 -0.76 -3.60
C ALA A 265 -7.36 0.45 -3.68
N VAL A 266 -7.09 0.90 -4.90
CA VAL A 266 -6.24 2.08 -5.16
C VAL A 266 -6.68 3.31 -4.36
N GLY A 267 -8.00 3.51 -4.21
CA GLY A 267 -8.57 4.59 -3.41
C GLY A 267 -8.29 4.48 -1.90
N LYS A 268 -8.15 3.26 -1.36
CA LYS A 268 -7.85 3.02 0.06
C LYS A 268 -6.43 3.45 0.40
N VAL A 269 -5.47 3.14 -0.47
CA VAL A 269 -4.05 3.51 -0.30
C VAL A 269 -3.70 4.88 -0.89
N ALA A 270 -4.68 5.62 -1.42
CA ALA A 270 -4.44 6.94 -2.00
C ALA A 270 -4.02 7.98 -0.96
N GLN A 271 -4.48 7.86 0.28
CA GLN A 271 -4.16 8.78 1.37
C GLN A 271 -2.76 8.48 1.97
N PRO A 272 -1.97 9.50 2.35
CA PRO A 272 -0.65 9.30 2.93
C PRO A 272 -0.60 8.40 4.16
N SER A 273 -1.54 8.54 5.09
CA SER A 273 -1.62 7.71 6.30
C SER A 273 -1.93 6.25 5.97
N SER A 274 -2.87 6.01 5.07
CA SER A 274 -3.20 4.67 4.59
C SER A 274 -2.06 4.03 3.81
N MET A 275 -1.33 4.80 3.00
CA MET A 275 -0.13 4.31 2.31
C MET A 275 0.96 3.96 3.32
N ALA A 276 1.18 4.78 4.35
CA ALA A 276 2.13 4.47 5.43
C ALA A 276 1.78 3.16 6.14
N ASN A 277 0.51 2.95 6.50
CA ASN A 277 0.03 1.69 7.07
C ASN A 277 0.25 0.50 6.12
N PHE A 278 0.01 0.70 4.81
CA PHE A 278 0.23 -0.34 3.81
C PHE A 278 1.71 -0.72 3.71
N VAL A 279 2.61 0.26 3.55
CA VAL A 279 4.07 0.05 3.48
C VAL A 279 4.60 -0.61 4.75
N GLU A 280 4.12 -0.18 5.92
CA GLU A 280 4.44 -0.81 7.20
C GLU A 280 4.04 -2.29 7.22
N SER A 281 2.81 -2.60 6.80
CA SER A 281 2.30 -3.98 6.76
C SER A 281 3.03 -4.89 5.77
N VAL A 282 3.60 -4.29 4.71
CA VAL A 282 4.41 -5.00 3.71
C VAL A 282 5.82 -5.26 4.20
N LEU A 283 6.50 -4.24 4.74
CA LEU A 283 7.93 -4.31 5.05
C LEU A 283 8.23 -4.79 6.47
N TYR A 284 7.31 -4.56 7.39
CA TYR A 284 7.51 -4.76 8.82
C TYR A 284 6.43 -5.64 9.44
N LYS A 285 6.73 -6.11 10.64
CA LYS A 285 5.79 -6.77 11.55
C LYS A 285 5.92 -6.13 12.92
N GLY A 286 4.97 -6.46 13.79
CA GLY A 286 5.03 -6.04 15.18
C GLY A 286 6.34 -6.50 15.85
N PRO A 287 6.69 -5.89 16.99
CA PRO A 287 7.77 -6.34 17.85
C PRO A 287 7.62 -7.82 18.24
N MET A 288 8.70 -8.40 18.75
CA MET A 288 8.66 -9.78 19.24
C MET A 288 7.69 -9.90 20.42
N ASP A 289 6.88 -10.95 20.39
CA ASP A 289 6.03 -11.44 21.46
C ASP A 289 6.31 -12.96 21.53
N SER A 290 7.18 -13.33 22.46
CA SER A 290 7.82 -14.64 22.51
C SER A 290 6.90 -15.73 23.08
N ASP A 291 6.01 -15.38 24.01
CA ASP A 291 5.05 -16.31 24.61
C ASP A 291 3.64 -16.24 23.97
N GLY A 292 3.39 -15.22 23.16
CA GLY A 292 2.19 -15.08 22.34
C GLY A 292 0.97 -14.68 23.14
N ASP A 293 1.15 -13.93 24.24
CA ASP A 293 0.07 -13.47 25.11
C ASP A 293 -0.57 -12.15 24.63
N GLY A 294 0.04 -11.50 23.63
CA GLY A 294 -0.41 -10.24 23.03
C GLY A 294 0.30 -8.98 23.57
N ILE A 295 1.22 -9.13 24.51
CA ILE A 295 2.10 -8.07 25.03
C ILE A 295 3.51 -8.31 24.49
N PHE A 296 4.10 -7.28 23.88
CA PHE A 296 5.43 -7.42 23.31
C PHE A 296 6.51 -7.56 24.40
N ASP A 297 7.56 -8.34 24.12
CA ASP A 297 8.64 -8.68 25.07
C ASP A 297 9.28 -7.47 25.76
N TYR A 298 9.30 -6.31 25.09
CA TYR A 298 9.89 -5.08 25.65
C TYR A 298 8.97 -4.33 26.62
N GLN A 299 7.69 -4.70 26.70
CA GLN A 299 6.68 -4.19 27.64
C GLN A 299 6.22 -5.26 28.63
N ASP A 300 6.54 -6.53 28.35
CA ASP A 300 6.09 -7.67 29.14
C ASP A 300 6.92 -7.85 30.41
N ALA A 301 6.24 -7.88 31.56
CA ALA A 301 6.82 -8.12 32.87
C ALA A 301 6.78 -9.62 33.26
N CYS A 302 6.05 -10.44 32.51
CA CYS A 302 5.76 -11.84 32.77
C CYS A 302 6.06 -12.71 31.52
N PRO A 303 7.35 -12.87 31.13
CA PRO A 303 7.82 -13.40 29.82
C PRO A 303 7.62 -14.90 29.56
N SER A 304 6.73 -15.54 30.31
CA SER A 304 6.44 -16.98 30.21
C SER A 304 4.97 -17.25 30.49
N THR A 305 4.09 -16.34 30.10
CA THR A 305 2.67 -16.51 30.26
C THR A 305 2.18 -17.61 29.31
N PRO A 306 1.48 -18.64 29.82
CA PRO A 306 0.94 -19.67 28.95
C PRO A 306 -0.03 -19.07 27.93
N ARG A 307 0.15 -19.46 26.66
CA ARG A 307 -0.69 -19.01 25.54
C ARG A 307 -2.19 -19.23 25.85
N GLY A 308 -3.00 -18.21 25.57
CA GLY A 308 -4.45 -18.25 25.79
C GLY A 308 -4.90 -17.91 27.21
N LYS A 309 -3.98 -17.53 28.11
CA LYS A 309 -4.34 -16.93 29.40
C LYS A 309 -4.77 -15.49 29.22
N LEU A 310 -5.70 -15.05 30.06
CA LEU A 310 -6.09 -13.64 30.14
C LEU A 310 -5.03 -12.90 30.95
N VAL A 311 -4.27 -12.06 30.26
CA VAL A 311 -3.23 -11.19 30.82
C VAL A 311 -3.73 -9.77 31.00
N ASP A 312 -3.05 -9.02 31.86
CA ASP A 312 -3.21 -7.57 31.94
C ASP A 312 -2.27 -6.82 30.99
N TYR A 313 -2.23 -5.49 31.09
CA TYR A 313 -1.38 -4.64 30.25
C TYR A 313 0.12 -4.85 30.47
N SER A 314 0.52 -5.62 31.48
CA SER A 314 1.91 -5.96 31.78
C SER A 314 2.26 -7.40 31.39
N GLY A 315 1.35 -8.12 30.71
CA GLY A 315 1.53 -9.52 30.32
C GLY A 315 1.31 -10.52 31.45
N CYS A 316 0.84 -10.05 32.63
CA CYS A 316 0.75 -10.91 33.80
C CYS A 316 -0.65 -11.55 33.95
N PRO A 317 -0.74 -12.85 34.30
CA PRO A 317 -2.02 -13.54 34.46
C PRO A 317 -2.90 -12.90 35.57
N ARG A 318 -4.15 -12.58 35.24
CA ARG A 318 -5.09 -11.99 36.21
C ARG A 318 -5.90 -12.98 37.03
N PHE A 319 -5.98 -14.23 36.59
CA PHE A 319 -6.82 -15.24 37.22
C PHE A 319 -5.95 -16.40 37.70
N PRO A 320 -6.05 -16.80 38.98
CA PRO A 320 -5.39 -18.01 39.45
C PRO A 320 -5.91 -19.19 38.63
N THR A 321 -5.00 -19.97 38.07
CA THR A 321 -5.36 -21.24 37.46
C THR A 321 -5.67 -22.22 38.58
N ALA A 322 -6.95 -22.32 38.97
CA ALA A 322 -7.43 -23.46 39.70
C ALA A 322 -7.32 -24.68 38.78
N TYR A 323 -6.28 -25.48 38.98
CA TYR A 323 -6.21 -26.86 38.50
C TYR A 323 -6.69 -27.78 39.63
#